data_AF-A0AA90H8L6-F1
#
_entry.id   AF-A0AA90H8L6-F1
#
_cell.length_a   1.000
_cell.length_b   1.000
_cell.length_c   1.000
_cell.angle_alpha   90.00
_cell.angle_beta   90.00
_cell.angle_gamma   90.00
#
_symmetry.space_group_name_H-M   'P 1'
#
loop_
_entity.id
_entity.type
_entity.pdbx_description
1 polymer ?
#
loop_
_entity_poly.entity_id
_entity_poly.type
_entity_poly.pdbx_seq_one_letter_code
_entity_poly.pdbx_strand_id
1 'polypeptide(L)'
;MVDGYERDQLMLALLRGALRESAPLWLLTAALEREPGGQEEYGFAAPMTLMSAALAHPSCPDALRRQTLQRLSVERLAAIGDTDCPDQVALSVAAELHRREPERRPMAPELLDTPGPAQALLRRPGLHSLVFEAALELLPSEPWLTPPSDDLPADAWLSAFNAASDAWERLIKSLVTTHVPRHRRLLEWGRTHDSAHLIRQHLLGTVPWNVEPALLQEVADEDLADFRFRVLLTTMSRAVEHGASEEEVRSRFADGLALLEPDHRERTVAQMCDPDHARGRRVFAHSSTRWMEDAAGGTWRLILSPEDAKTRYGQSHSWCAPPELLKELAGRFAEAGAEALALWEPRSDDRFRPPSDLRWVRATLVHLPTPLDDAVEGRVRSILRSTGPYRDHRSRRYDHAALEEERRASETRDAIQRMIDDPAAAARRRALGDPGTITSEQLGSSPADVLEDYLSRHAGNDLLIEKTLLGFARSYRTSPTFADVLARHSAPDKALLEITTHLRRRLGGAPTLREAWTRQILGLPDADAELLRALLAWTALTLGVGSRFSDAPTPVISLVLKALGDSEEAWARFASGPASHAGPGAWFRLGEILDAAAAGTPWPAPPSR
;
A
#
# COMPACT_ATOMS: atom_id res chain seq x y z
N MET A 1 40.66 -32.56 -8.04
CA MET A 1 39.61 -31.61 -8.50
C MET A 1 40.17 -30.44 -9.32
N VAL A 2 41.47 -30.13 -9.28
CA VAL A 2 42.08 -29.01 -10.04
C VAL A 2 42.26 -29.30 -11.54
N ASP A 3 42.66 -30.53 -11.92
CA ASP A 3 42.88 -30.92 -13.34
C ASP A 3 41.64 -30.84 -14.25
N GLY A 4 40.44 -30.93 -13.67
CA GLY A 4 39.19 -30.92 -14.44
C GLY A 4 38.80 -29.54 -14.96
N TYR A 5 39.16 -28.48 -14.22
CA TYR A 5 38.77 -27.10 -14.50
C TYR A 5 39.70 -26.44 -15.54
N GLU A 6 41.01 -26.64 -15.41
CA GLU A 6 41.99 -26.10 -16.36
C GLU A 6 41.79 -26.68 -17.77
N ARG A 7 41.44 -27.97 -17.85
CA ARG A 7 41.06 -28.62 -19.11
C ARG A 7 39.81 -28.00 -19.73
N ASP A 8 38.78 -27.73 -18.93
CA ASP A 8 37.52 -27.15 -19.42
C ASP A 8 37.72 -25.70 -19.90
N GLN A 9 38.54 -24.92 -19.20
CA GLN A 9 38.94 -23.57 -19.62
C GLN A 9 39.76 -23.60 -20.92
N LEU A 10 40.68 -24.56 -21.08
CA LEU A 10 41.43 -24.73 -22.31
C LEU A 10 40.51 -25.10 -23.49
N MET A 11 39.60 -26.06 -23.31
CA MET A 11 38.63 -26.44 -24.35
C MET A 11 37.74 -25.24 -24.73
N LEU A 12 37.27 -24.48 -23.73
CA LEU A 12 36.47 -23.27 -23.95
C LEU A 12 37.27 -22.20 -24.73
N ALA A 13 38.51 -21.97 -24.35
CA ALA A 13 39.40 -21.02 -25.03
C ALA A 13 39.69 -21.43 -26.48
N LEU A 14 39.85 -22.74 -26.74
CA LEU A 14 40.02 -23.27 -28.09
C LEU A 14 38.76 -23.04 -28.94
N LEU A 15 37.58 -23.38 -28.42
CA LEU A 15 36.29 -23.22 -29.12
C LEU A 15 35.93 -21.75 -29.35
N ARG A 16 36.35 -20.83 -28.49
CA ARG A 16 36.11 -19.38 -28.67
C ARG A 16 37.19 -18.69 -29.51
N GLY A 17 38.40 -19.25 -29.56
CA GLY A 17 39.58 -18.68 -30.21
C GLY A 17 39.98 -19.46 -31.45
N ALA A 18 41.06 -20.23 -31.35
CA ALA A 18 41.75 -20.84 -32.49
C ALA A 18 40.90 -21.80 -33.33
N LEU A 19 39.86 -22.40 -32.75
CA LEU A 19 38.97 -23.35 -33.42
C LEU A 19 37.56 -22.81 -33.66
N ARG A 20 37.34 -21.49 -33.51
CA ARG A 20 36.01 -20.86 -33.57
C ARG A 20 35.19 -21.16 -34.82
N GLU A 21 35.86 -21.33 -35.97
CA GLU A 21 35.20 -21.58 -37.26
C GLU A 21 35.10 -23.08 -37.59
N SER A 22 36.05 -23.88 -37.11
CA SER A 22 36.14 -25.30 -37.39
C SER A 22 36.76 -26.05 -36.21
N ALA A 23 35.97 -26.92 -35.58
CA ALA A 23 36.40 -27.72 -34.45
C ALA A 23 36.28 -29.22 -34.78
N PRO A 24 37.26 -30.04 -34.36
CA PRO A 24 37.18 -31.47 -34.58
C PRO A 24 36.09 -32.10 -33.70
N LEU A 25 35.42 -33.13 -34.22
CA LEU A 25 34.28 -33.77 -33.56
C LEU A 25 34.59 -34.25 -32.13
N TRP A 26 35.78 -34.81 -31.90
CA TRP A 26 36.18 -35.30 -30.57
C TRP A 26 36.20 -34.19 -29.50
N LEU A 27 36.54 -32.95 -29.89
CA LEU A 27 36.58 -31.81 -28.96
C LEU A 27 35.17 -31.39 -28.58
N LEU A 28 34.26 -31.35 -29.56
CA LEU A 28 32.85 -31.05 -29.35
C LEU A 28 32.19 -32.14 -28.51
N THR A 29 32.41 -33.42 -28.83
CA THR A 29 31.90 -34.55 -28.04
C THR A 29 32.42 -34.51 -26.60
N ALA A 30 33.72 -34.28 -26.40
CA ALA A 30 34.29 -34.19 -25.05
C ALA A 30 33.74 -33.02 -24.23
N ALA A 31 33.45 -31.88 -24.88
CA ALA A 31 32.81 -30.73 -24.25
C ALA A 31 31.34 -30.99 -23.88
N LEU A 32 30.62 -31.79 -24.67
CA LEU A 32 29.20 -32.12 -24.46
C LEU A 32 28.96 -33.34 -23.54
N GLU A 33 29.96 -34.19 -23.33
CA GLU A 33 29.91 -35.33 -22.40
C GLU A 33 30.26 -34.96 -20.96
N ARG A 34 30.79 -33.75 -20.73
CA ARG A 34 31.05 -33.23 -19.39
C ARG A 34 29.74 -32.91 -18.68
N GLU A 35 29.39 -33.72 -17.68
CA GLU A 35 28.28 -33.39 -16.79
C GLU A 35 28.67 -32.22 -15.87
N PRO A 36 27.83 -31.17 -15.76
CA PRO A 36 27.96 -30.19 -14.68
C PRO A 36 27.77 -30.93 -13.34
N GLY A 37 28.76 -30.86 -12.45
CA GLY A 37 28.73 -31.58 -11.16
C GLY A 37 27.61 -31.10 -10.23
N GLY A 38 26.98 -32.03 -9.50
CA GLY A 38 25.73 -31.84 -8.75
C GLY A 38 25.81 -31.19 -7.36
N GLN A 39 26.76 -30.31 -7.07
CA GLN A 39 26.77 -29.51 -5.84
C GLN A 39 27.16 -28.06 -6.15
N GLU A 40 26.17 -27.23 -6.39
CA GLU A 40 26.32 -25.82 -6.78
C GLU A 40 26.05 -24.90 -5.57
N GLU A 41 26.96 -24.90 -4.59
CA GLU A 41 27.04 -23.83 -3.61
C GLU A 41 28.16 -22.87 -4.02
N TYR A 42 27.75 -21.68 -4.46
CA TYR A 42 28.58 -20.49 -4.62
C TYR A 42 29.76 -20.60 -5.62
N GLY A 43 29.41 -20.53 -6.90
CA GLY A 43 30.30 -20.05 -7.96
C GLY A 43 30.98 -21.14 -8.77
N PHE A 44 30.52 -21.36 -10.00
CA PHE A 44 31.29 -21.19 -11.24
C PHE A 44 30.49 -21.69 -12.45
N ALA A 45 30.16 -20.77 -13.37
CA ALA A 45 29.45 -21.00 -14.63
C ALA A 45 30.25 -21.81 -15.69
N ALA A 46 31.42 -22.35 -15.36
CA ALA A 46 32.40 -22.81 -16.35
C ALA A 46 31.98 -24.06 -17.16
N PRO A 47 31.42 -25.14 -16.56
CA PRO A 47 31.00 -26.33 -17.33
C PRO A 47 29.82 -26.06 -18.26
N MET A 48 28.85 -25.27 -17.79
CA MET A 48 27.70 -24.85 -18.62
C MET A 48 28.15 -23.92 -19.75
N THR A 49 29.11 -23.03 -19.50
CA THR A 49 29.66 -22.14 -20.54
C THR A 49 30.37 -22.94 -21.64
N LEU A 50 31.10 -24.00 -21.29
CA LEU A 50 31.74 -24.90 -22.25
C LEU A 50 30.72 -25.67 -23.09
N MET A 51 29.70 -26.26 -22.46
CA MET A 51 28.64 -26.97 -23.16
C MET A 51 27.87 -26.04 -24.10
N SER A 52 27.50 -24.84 -23.65
CA SER A 52 26.84 -23.84 -24.50
C SER A 52 27.71 -23.45 -25.69
N ALA A 53 29.02 -23.24 -25.49
CA ALA A 53 29.95 -22.93 -26.58
C ALA A 53 30.06 -24.07 -27.60
N ALA A 54 30.07 -25.34 -27.14
CA ALA A 54 30.13 -26.49 -28.03
C ALA A 54 28.82 -26.70 -28.81
N LEU A 55 27.65 -26.54 -28.17
CA LEU A 55 26.34 -26.65 -28.84
C LEU A 55 26.14 -25.57 -29.90
N ALA A 56 26.65 -24.36 -29.63
CA ALA A 56 26.61 -23.20 -30.50
C ALA A 56 27.66 -23.23 -31.63
N HIS A 57 28.60 -24.17 -31.59
CA HIS A 57 29.70 -24.19 -32.55
C HIS A 57 29.21 -24.55 -33.97
N PRO A 58 29.64 -23.85 -35.04
CA PRO A 58 29.19 -24.12 -36.41
C PRO A 58 29.42 -25.56 -36.86
N SER A 59 30.52 -26.17 -36.41
CA SER A 59 30.85 -27.58 -36.72
C SER A 59 30.13 -28.63 -35.86
N CYS A 60 29.25 -28.23 -34.94
CA CYS A 60 28.48 -29.17 -34.12
C CYS A 60 27.37 -29.82 -34.96
N PRO A 61 27.39 -31.16 -35.18
CA PRO A 61 26.35 -31.82 -35.95
C PRO A 61 24.99 -31.75 -35.25
N ASP A 62 23.90 -31.59 -36.01
CA ASP A 62 22.54 -31.52 -35.47
C ASP A 62 22.13 -32.79 -34.71
N ALA A 63 22.63 -33.95 -35.12
CA ALA A 63 22.39 -35.20 -34.40
C ALA A 63 23.02 -35.19 -33.00
N LEU A 64 24.26 -34.69 -32.87
CA LEU A 64 24.97 -34.60 -31.60
C LEU A 64 24.32 -33.55 -30.68
N ARG A 65 23.90 -32.42 -31.25
CA ARG A 65 23.16 -31.38 -30.52
C ARG A 65 21.86 -31.94 -29.93
N ARG A 66 21.03 -32.58 -30.76
CA ARG A 66 19.75 -33.19 -30.33
C ARG A 66 19.96 -34.25 -29.25
N GLN A 67 20.89 -35.19 -29.47
CA GLN A 67 21.18 -36.24 -28.50
C GLN A 67 21.65 -35.67 -27.15
N THR A 68 22.44 -34.59 -27.19
CA THR A 68 22.89 -33.92 -25.97
C THR A 68 21.72 -33.28 -25.23
N LEU A 69 20.90 -32.48 -25.91
CA LEU A 69 19.74 -31.80 -25.31
C LEU A 69 18.73 -32.79 -24.71
N GLN A 70 18.52 -33.96 -25.34
CA GLN A 70 17.64 -35.01 -24.82
C GLN A 70 18.04 -35.56 -23.46
N ARG A 71 19.34 -35.55 -23.12
CA ARG A 71 19.84 -36.05 -21.84
C ARG A 71 19.75 -35.03 -20.70
N LEU A 72 19.52 -33.75 -21.01
CA LEU A 72 19.56 -32.67 -20.03
C LEU A 72 18.26 -32.54 -19.23
N SER A 73 18.35 -32.09 -17.99
CA SER A 73 17.17 -31.66 -17.22
C SER A 73 16.59 -30.36 -17.81
N VAL A 74 15.35 -30.02 -17.44
CA VAL A 74 14.68 -28.81 -17.94
C VAL A 74 15.39 -27.54 -17.45
N GLU A 75 15.92 -27.55 -16.23
CA GLU A 75 16.70 -26.44 -15.67
C GLU A 75 17.96 -26.17 -16.48
N ARG A 76 18.62 -27.25 -16.94
CA ARG A 76 19.80 -27.16 -17.81
C ARG A 76 19.45 -26.70 -19.22
N LEU A 77 18.32 -27.16 -19.77
CA LEU A 77 17.81 -26.64 -21.04
C LEU A 77 17.52 -25.14 -20.96
N ALA A 78 16.89 -24.68 -19.86
CA ALA A 78 16.62 -23.26 -19.63
C ALA A 78 17.91 -22.43 -19.53
N ALA A 79 18.97 -22.97 -18.93
CA ALA A 79 20.26 -22.31 -18.83
C ALA A 79 21.02 -22.24 -20.18
N ILE A 80 20.84 -23.22 -21.07
CA ILE A 80 21.42 -23.20 -22.42
C ILE A 80 20.62 -22.28 -23.34
N GLY A 81 19.30 -22.25 -23.21
CA GLY A 81 18.39 -21.40 -23.97
C GLY A 81 18.28 -19.97 -23.44
N ASP A 82 19.35 -19.43 -22.86
CA ASP A 82 19.37 -18.08 -22.31
C ASP A 82 19.36 -16.99 -23.40
N THR A 83 19.23 -15.73 -23.00
CA THR A 83 19.15 -14.58 -23.92
C THR A 83 20.35 -14.45 -24.86
N ASP A 84 21.53 -14.95 -24.47
CA ASP A 84 22.76 -14.80 -25.25
C ASP A 84 23.04 -16.00 -26.18
N CYS A 85 22.22 -17.06 -26.11
CA CYS A 85 22.40 -18.23 -26.97
C CYS A 85 22.10 -17.92 -28.45
N PRO A 86 22.82 -18.55 -29.40
CA PRO A 86 22.50 -18.37 -30.82
C PRO A 86 21.19 -19.04 -31.25
N ASP A 87 20.53 -18.47 -32.26
CA ASP A 87 19.24 -18.93 -32.80
C ASP A 87 19.19 -20.44 -33.08
N GLN A 88 20.27 -21.02 -33.62
CA GLN A 88 20.34 -22.46 -33.91
C GLN A 88 20.21 -23.32 -32.64
N VAL A 89 20.82 -22.89 -31.54
CA VAL A 89 20.72 -23.55 -30.24
C VAL A 89 19.32 -23.34 -29.67
N ALA A 90 18.80 -22.11 -29.74
CA ALA A 90 17.45 -21.78 -29.28
C ALA A 90 16.37 -22.63 -29.99
N LEU A 91 16.45 -22.77 -31.31
CA LEU A 91 15.55 -23.63 -32.09
C LEU A 91 15.66 -25.11 -31.68
N SER A 92 16.87 -25.57 -31.37
CA SER A 92 17.09 -26.95 -30.94
C SER A 92 16.52 -27.20 -29.54
N VAL A 93 16.63 -26.22 -28.64
CA VAL A 93 16.00 -26.25 -27.32
C VAL A 93 14.48 -26.23 -27.44
N ALA A 94 13.92 -25.35 -28.29
CA ALA A 94 12.49 -25.30 -28.57
C ALA A 94 11.95 -26.63 -29.13
N ALA A 95 12.65 -27.23 -30.10
CA ALA A 95 12.27 -28.54 -30.65
C ALA A 95 12.30 -29.66 -29.60
N GLU A 96 13.30 -29.64 -28.69
CA GLU A 96 13.35 -30.58 -27.58
C GLU A 96 12.22 -30.34 -26.57
N LEU A 97 11.80 -29.10 -26.36
CA LEU A 97 10.65 -28.78 -25.51
C LEU A 97 9.35 -29.37 -26.07
N HIS A 98 9.06 -29.14 -27.36
CA HIS A 98 7.90 -29.75 -28.03
C HIS A 98 7.94 -31.29 -28.03
N ARG A 99 9.12 -31.90 -28.04
CA ARG A 99 9.26 -33.36 -27.92
C ARG A 99 8.86 -33.86 -26.52
N ARG A 100 9.19 -33.10 -25.47
CA ARG A 100 8.89 -33.46 -24.07
C ARG A 100 7.45 -33.18 -23.69
N GLU A 101 6.86 -32.15 -24.28
CA GLU A 101 5.49 -31.70 -24.03
C GLU A 101 4.79 -31.50 -25.39
N PRO A 102 4.25 -32.59 -25.97
CA PRO A 102 3.68 -32.55 -27.32
C PRO A 102 2.30 -31.88 -27.38
N GLU A 103 1.58 -31.82 -26.26
CA GLU A 103 0.22 -31.28 -26.19
C GLU A 103 0.05 -30.40 -24.96
N ARG A 104 -0.79 -29.37 -25.09
CA ARG A 104 -1.21 -28.54 -23.97
C ARG A 104 -2.18 -29.32 -23.09
N ARG A 105 -2.06 -29.16 -21.79
CA ARG A 105 -2.99 -29.70 -20.79
C ARG A 105 -3.79 -28.58 -20.11
N PRO A 106 -5.02 -28.83 -19.64
CA PRO A 106 -5.71 -27.86 -18.79
C PRO A 106 -4.95 -27.56 -17.51
N MET A 107 -5.10 -26.36 -16.97
CA MET A 107 -4.50 -26.01 -15.68
C MET A 107 -5.12 -26.86 -14.56
N ALA A 108 -4.26 -27.40 -13.69
CA ALA A 108 -4.64 -28.13 -12.49
C ALA A 108 -3.75 -27.69 -11.30
N PRO A 109 -4.24 -27.72 -10.05
CA PRO A 109 -3.47 -27.27 -8.88
C PRO A 109 -2.11 -27.97 -8.72
N GLU A 110 -2.01 -29.25 -9.07
CA GLU A 110 -0.80 -30.09 -8.95
C GLU A 110 0.34 -29.59 -9.85
N LEU A 111 0.03 -28.77 -10.86
CA LEU A 111 1.03 -28.17 -11.76
C LEU A 111 1.82 -27.04 -11.10
N LEU A 112 1.36 -26.53 -9.95
CA LEU A 112 2.15 -25.60 -9.15
C LEU A 112 3.32 -26.31 -8.46
N ASP A 113 3.05 -27.49 -7.90
CA ASP A 113 4.03 -28.30 -7.16
C ASP A 113 4.95 -29.09 -8.11
N THR A 114 4.35 -29.67 -9.15
CA THR A 114 5.02 -30.47 -10.18
C THR A 114 4.83 -29.84 -11.56
N PRO A 115 5.62 -28.79 -11.88
CA PRO A 115 5.48 -28.07 -13.14
C PRO A 115 5.81 -28.95 -14.34
N GLY A 116 5.13 -28.69 -15.45
CA GLY A 116 5.50 -29.25 -16.75
C GLY A 116 6.84 -28.69 -17.26
N PRO A 117 7.45 -29.33 -18.28
CA PRO A 117 8.65 -28.82 -18.92
C PRO A 117 8.58 -27.33 -19.32
N ALA A 118 7.50 -26.89 -19.96
CA ALA A 118 7.35 -25.50 -20.36
C ALA A 118 7.27 -24.54 -19.16
N GLN A 119 6.47 -24.90 -18.15
CA GLN A 119 6.34 -24.11 -16.92
C GLN A 119 7.66 -24.02 -16.14
N ALA A 120 8.39 -25.13 -16.02
CA ALA A 120 9.67 -25.17 -15.32
C ALA A 120 10.72 -24.34 -16.05
N LEU A 121 10.74 -24.37 -17.39
CA LEU A 121 11.62 -23.55 -18.21
C LEU A 121 11.33 -22.04 -17.99
N LEU A 122 10.06 -21.65 -17.98
CA LEU A 122 9.63 -20.25 -17.79
C LEU A 122 9.83 -19.71 -16.36
N ARG A 123 10.22 -20.55 -15.38
CA ARG A 123 10.64 -20.06 -14.05
C ARG A 123 11.98 -19.31 -14.09
N ARG A 124 12.79 -19.50 -15.15
CA ARG A 124 14.06 -18.81 -15.33
C ARG A 124 13.85 -17.52 -16.12
N PRO A 125 14.29 -16.34 -15.61
CA PRO A 125 14.28 -15.11 -16.40
C PRO A 125 15.39 -15.13 -17.47
N GLY A 126 15.30 -14.24 -18.46
CA GLY A 126 16.37 -14.06 -19.44
C GLY A 126 16.53 -15.23 -20.41
N LEU A 127 15.42 -15.71 -20.95
CA LEU A 127 15.41 -16.72 -22.01
C LEU A 127 15.58 -16.07 -23.39
N HIS A 128 16.10 -16.84 -24.35
CA HIS A 128 16.07 -16.48 -25.76
C HIS A 128 14.62 -16.33 -26.24
N SER A 129 14.35 -15.38 -27.14
CA SER A 129 12.99 -15.13 -27.65
C SER A 129 12.34 -16.41 -28.19
N LEU A 130 13.03 -17.17 -29.04
CA LEU A 130 12.49 -18.41 -29.63
C LEU A 130 12.16 -19.50 -28.59
N VAL A 131 12.96 -19.62 -27.53
CA VAL A 131 12.71 -20.58 -26.45
C VAL A 131 11.54 -20.13 -25.58
N PHE A 132 11.46 -18.84 -25.30
CA PHE A 132 10.35 -18.24 -24.57
C PHE A 132 9.01 -18.44 -25.29
N GLU A 133 8.95 -18.15 -26.60
CA GLU A 133 7.74 -18.36 -27.41
C GLU A 133 7.30 -19.83 -27.41
N ALA A 134 8.22 -20.75 -27.67
CA ALA A 134 7.92 -22.18 -27.66
C ALA A 134 7.39 -22.65 -26.28
N ALA A 135 7.93 -22.10 -25.19
CA ALA A 135 7.44 -22.41 -23.85
C ALA A 135 6.07 -21.79 -23.56
N LEU A 136 5.81 -20.56 -23.98
CA LEU A 136 4.49 -19.93 -23.85
C LEU A 136 3.42 -20.70 -24.62
N GLU A 137 3.76 -21.20 -25.82
CA GLU A 137 2.87 -22.02 -26.63
C GLU A 137 2.55 -23.38 -26.00
N LEU A 138 3.31 -23.83 -25.00
CA LEU A 138 3.10 -25.12 -24.34
C LEU A 138 2.60 -24.98 -22.89
N LEU A 139 2.31 -23.76 -22.45
CA LEU A 139 1.68 -23.55 -21.15
C LEU A 139 0.30 -24.22 -21.08
N PRO A 140 -0.14 -24.59 -19.85
CA PRO A 140 -1.49 -25.07 -19.66
C PRO A 140 -2.55 -24.07 -20.15
N SER A 141 -3.73 -24.55 -20.52
CA SER A 141 -4.85 -23.67 -20.87
C SER A 141 -5.63 -23.23 -19.62
N GLU A 142 -6.34 -22.11 -19.74
CA GLU A 142 -7.31 -21.66 -18.73
C GLU A 142 -8.31 -22.78 -18.36
N PRO A 143 -8.70 -22.92 -17.08
CA PRO A 143 -9.76 -23.84 -16.67
C PRO A 143 -11.09 -23.51 -17.33
N TRP A 144 -11.76 -24.50 -17.89
CA TRP A 144 -13.07 -24.31 -18.54
C TRP A 144 -14.20 -24.41 -17.53
N LEU A 145 -15.22 -23.54 -17.65
CA LEU A 145 -16.42 -23.53 -16.80
C LEU A 145 -17.42 -24.67 -17.14
N THR A 146 -17.04 -25.65 -17.96
CA THR A 146 -17.92 -26.75 -18.33
C THR A 146 -17.77 -27.90 -17.32
N PRO A 147 -18.87 -28.39 -16.71
CA PRO A 147 -18.79 -29.53 -15.79
C PRO A 147 -18.28 -30.78 -16.54
N PRO A 148 -17.31 -31.53 -15.97
CA PRO A 148 -16.68 -32.66 -16.65
C PRO A 148 -17.63 -33.83 -16.97
N SER A 149 -18.78 -33.90 -16.30
CA SER A 149 -19.83 -34.93 -16.50
C SER A 149 -21.03 -34.65 -15.58
N ASP A 150 -22.21 -35.15 -15.92
CA ASP A 150 -23.43 -35.07 -15.09
C ASP A 150 -23.31 -35.77 -13.71
N ASP A 151 -22.28 -36.61 -13.51
CA ASP A 151 -22.09 -37.44 -12.32
C ASP A 151 -21.30 -36.75 -11.18
N LEU A 152 -20.74 -35.56 -11.40
CA LEU A 152 -20.01 -34.82 -10.35
C LEU A 152 -20.96 -33.89 -9.59
N PRO A 153 -21.00 -33.96 -8.24
CA PRO A 153 -21.73 -32.98 -7.45
C PRO A 153 -21.28 -31.56 -7.78
N ALA A 154 -22.24 -30.65 -8.02
CA ALA A 154 -21.97 -29.28 -8.44
C ALA A 154 -20.98 -28.54 -7.51
N ASP A 155 -21.07 -28.78 -6.20
CA ASP A 155 -20.16 -28.18 -5.20
C ASP A 155 -18.72 -28.71 -5.32
N ALA A 156 -18.55 -30.00 -5.60
CA ALA A 156 -17.23 -30.61 -5.77
C ALA A 156 -16.56 -30.13 -7.06
N TRP A 157 -17.35 -30.02 -8.14
CA TRP A 157 -16.88 -29.43 -9.39
C TRP A 157 -16.49 -27.96 -9.22
N LEU A 158 -17.35 -27.14 -8.59
CA LEU A 158 -17.09 -25.71 -8.39
C LEU A 158 -15.83 -25.49 -7.53
N SER A 159 -15.62 -26.32 -6.51
CA SER A 159 -14.40 -26.31 -5.69
C SER A 159 -13.15 -26.62 -6.52
N ALA A 160 -13.19 -27.67 -7.36
CA ALA A 160 -12.08 -28.02 -8.25
C ALA A 160 -11.80 -26.94 -9.30
N PHE A 161 -12.84 -26.37 -9.90
CA PHE A 161 -12.73 -25.25 -10.83
C PHE A 161 -12.08 -24.03 -10.16
N ASN A 162 -12.53 -23.64 -8.96
CA ASN A 162 -11.94 -22.52 -8.22
C ASN A 162 -10.46 -22.78 -7.89
N ALA A 163 -10.10 -23.99 -7.46
CA ALA A 163 -8.71 -24.33 -7.18
C ALA A 163 -7.82 -24.28 -8.45
N ALA A 164 -8.35 -24.74 -9.59
CA ALA A 164 -7.64 -24.65 -10.87
C ALA A 164 -7.49 -23.19 -11.35
N SER A 165 -8.52 -22.36 -11.16
CA SER A 165 -8.50 -20.93 -11.46
C SER A 165 -7.50 -20.16 -10.59
N ASP A 166 -7.46 -20.44 -9.28
CA ASP A 166 -6.46 -19.89 -8.37
C ASP A 166 -5.03 -20.29 -8.79
N ALA A 167 -4.87 -21.53 -9.25
CA ALA A 167 -3.59 -22.02 -9.75
C ALA A 167 -3.19 -21.33 -11.05
N TRP A 168 -4.14 -21.12 -11.96
CA TRP A 168 -3.95 -20.38 -13.19
C TRP A 168 -3.50 -18.94 -12.92
N GLU A 169 -4.18 -18.23 -12.03
CA GLU A 169 -3.80 -16.86 -11.63
C GLU A 169 -2.37 -16.83 -11.06
N ARG A 170 -2.01 -17.78 -10.20
CA ARG A 170 -0.63 -17.88 -9.64
C ARG A 170 0.42 -18.13 -10.72
N LEU A 171 0.12 -18.94 -11.72
CA LEU A 171 1.01 -19.17 -12.85
C LEU A 171 1.21 -17.87 -13.64
N ILE A 172 0.14 -17.18 -14.03
CA ILE A 172 0.21 -15.90 -14.76
C ILE A 172 0.99 -14.86 -13.95
N LYS A 173 0.70 -14.72 -12.65
CA LYS A 173 1.46 -13.86 -11.74
C LYS A 173 2.96 -14.16 -11.76
N SER A 174 3.34 -15.43 -11.72
CA SER A 174 4.74 -15.86 -11.77
C SER A 174 5.41 -15.46 -13.08
N LEU A 175 4.72 -15.64 -14.21
CA LEU A 175 5.23 -15.26 -15.54
C LEU A 175 5.46 -13.76 -15.64
N VAL A 176 4.47 -12.96 -15.26
CA VAL A 176 4.54 -11.48 -15.28
C VAL A 176 5.63 -10.95 -14.35
N THR A 177 5.83 -11.60 -13.20
CA THR A 177 6.88 -11.20 -12.24
C THR A 177 8.29 -11.58 -12.72
N THR A 178 8.42 -12.73 -13.40
CA THR A 178 9.72 -13.26 -13.83
C THR A 178 10.21 -12.59 -15.12
N HIS A 179 9.32 -12.37 -16.08
CA HIS A 179 9.67 -11.91 -17.43
C HIS A 179 9.35 -10.43 -17.65
N VAL A 180 9.91 -9.57 -16.79
CA VAL A 180 9.71 -8.11 -16.83
C VAL A 180 9.91 -7.50 -18.23
N PRO A 181 10.99 -7.81 -18.99
CA PRO A 181 11.18 -7.23 -20.32
C PRO A 181 10.19 -7.70 -21.39
N ARG A 182 9.28 -8.63 -21.06
CA ARG A 182 8.38 -9.30 -22.01
C ARG A 182 6.90 -9.03 -21.72
N HIS A 183 6.54 -8.06 -20.88
CA HIS A 183 5.15 -7.75 -20.53
C HIS A 183 4.23 -7.54 -21.74
N ARG A 184 4.67 -6.78 -22.75
CA ARG A 184 3.89 -6.58 -23.99
C ARG A 184 3.66 -7.89 -24.74
N ARG A 185 4.68 -8.75 -24.80
CA ARG A 185 4.58 -10.05 -25.46
C ARG A 185 3.63 -11.01 -24.73
N LEU A 186 3.67 -10.99 -23.40
CA LEU A 186 2.73 -11.74 -22.57
C LEU A 186 1.28 -11.28 -22.81
N LEU A 187 1.04 -9.97 -22.92
CA LEU A 187 -0.29 -9.45 -23.25
C LEU A 187 -0.79 -9.89 -24.63
N GLU A 188 0.06 -9.85 -25.66
CA GLU A 188 -0.27 -10.36 -26.99
C GLU A 188 -0.65 -11.84 -26.96
N TRP A 189 0.14 -12.65 -26.25
CA TRP A 189 -0.17 -14.06 -26.02
C TRP A 189 -1.50 -14.24 -25.26
N GLY A 190 -1.72 -13.45 -24.21
CA GLY A 190 -2.95 -13.52 -23.41
C GLY A 190 -4.22 -13.21 -24.21
N ARG A 191 -4.14 -12.36 -25.25
CA ARG A 191 -5.30 -12.04 -26.12
C ARG A 191 -5.76 -13.25 -26.94
N THR A 192 -4.87 -14.19 -27.26
CA THR A 192 -5.21 -15.41 -28.01
C THR A 192 -5.54 -16.61 -27.11
N HIS A 193 -5.42 -16.45 -25.80
CA HIS A 193 -5.59 -17.52 -24.79
C HIS A 193 -6.48 -17.05 -23.62
N ASP A 194 -7.38 -16.08 -23.87
CA ASP A 194 -8.34 -15.48 -22.93
C ASP A 194 -7.77 -14.96 -21.59
N SER A 195 -6.45 -14.86 -21.47
CA SER A 195 -5.73 -14.52 -20.24
C SER A 195 -5.22 -13.08 -20.19
N ALA A 196 -5.51 -12.29 -21.24
CA ALA A 196 -5.14 -10.88 -21.28
C ALA A 196 -5.65 -10.12 -20.04
N HIS A 197 -6.85 -10.44 -19.56
CA HIS A 197 -7.44 -9.78 -18.39
C HIS A 197 -6.62 -10.00 -17.11
N LEU A 198 -6.18 -11.24 -16.83
CA LEU A 198 -5.33 -11.54 -15.66
C LEU A 198 -3.94 -10.89 -15.78
N ILE A 199 -3.37 -10.90 -16.99
CA ILE A 199 -2.07 -10.26 -17.23
C ILE A 199 -2.17 -8.76 -16.92
N ARG A 200 -3.21 -8.08 -17.43
CA ARG A 200 -3.48 -6.66 -17.13
C ARG A 200 -3.64 -6.41 -15.64
N GLN A 201 -4.39 -7.25 -14.94
CA GLN A 201 -4.57 -7.15 -13.50
C GLN A 201 -3.24 -7.24 -12.74
N HIS A 202 -2.34 -8.14 -13.12
CA HIS A 202 -1.02 -8.23 -12.50
C HIS A 202 -0.08 -7.09 -12.88
N LEU A 203 -0.15 -6.60 -14.12
CA LEU A 203 0.64 -5.44 -14.56
C LEU A 203 0.25 -4.18 -13.78
N LEU A 204 -1.04 -3.94 -13.52
CA LEU A 204 -1.49 -2.79 -12.73
C LEU A 204 -1.34 -3.01 -11.21
N GLY A 205 -1.69 -4.19 -10.72
CA GLY A 205 -1.90 -4.43 -9.30
C GLY A 205 -0.78 -5.17 -8.57
N THR A 206 0.07 -5.90 -9.29
CA THR A 206 1.10 -6.76 -8.68
C THR A 206 2.52 -6.26 -8.90
N VAL A 207 2.86 -5.85 -10.13
CA VAL A 207 4.22 -5.37 -10.48
C VAL A 207 4.25 -4.03 -11.24
N PRO A 208 3.38 -3.06 -10.96
CA PRO A 208 3.27 -1.83 -11.78
C PRO A 208 4.56 -1.00 -11.85
N TRP A 209 5.42 -1.11 -10.85
CA TRP A 209 6.71 -0.40 -10.82
C TRP A 209 7.70 -0.90 -11.89
N ASN A 210 7.54 -2.12 -12.40
CA ASN A 210 8.40 -2.72 -13.43
C ASN A 210 7.85 -2.56 -14.86
N VAL A 211 6.66 -1.96 -15.01
CA VAL A 211 5.97 -1.84 -16.31
C VAL A 211 6.46 -0.59 -17.04
N GLU A 212 6.73 -0.71 -18.34
CA GLU A 212 7.09 0.43 -19.18
C GLU A 212 5.98 1.50 -19.15
N PRO A 213 6.32 2.81 -19.10
CA PRO A 213 5.33 3.88 -18.93
C PRO A 213 4.17 3.83 -19.95
N ALA A 214 4.48 3.64 -21.23
CA ALA A 214 3.47 3.57 -22.29
C ALA A 214 2.56 2.34 -22.15
N LEU A 215 3.11 1.22 -21.70
CA LEU A 215 2.34 0.00 -21.47
C LEU A 215 1.46 0.13 -20.22
N LEU A 216 1.95 0.79 -19.17
CA LEU A 216 1.16 1.05 -17.97
C LEU A 216 -0.06 1.93 -18.30
N GLN A 217 0.11 2.95 -19.13
CA GLN A 217 -1.00 3.78 -19.62
C GLN A 217 -2.00 2.95 -20.44
N GLU A 218 -1.52 2.16 -21.42
CA GLU A 218 -2.39 1.29 -22.25
C GLU A 218 -3.25 0.37 -21.39
N VAL A 219 -2.63 -0.31 -20.41
CA VAL A 219 -3.35 -1.24 -19.53
C VAL A 219 -4.33 -0.50 -18.62
N ALA A 220 -3.96 0.68 -18.10
CA ALA A 220 -4.86 1.51 -17.29
C ALA A 220 -6.06 2.04 -18.11
N ASP A 221 -5.85 2.39 -19.38
CA ASP A 221 -6.89 2.82 -20.30
C ASP A 221 -7.91 1.71 -20.58
N GLU A 222 -7.41 0.50 -20.83
CA GLU A 222 -8.26 -0.68 -21.03
C GLU A 222 -9.06 -1.03 -19.77
N ASP A 223 -8.48 -0.90 -18.58
CA ASP A 223 -9.19 -1.14 -17.31
C ASP A 223 -10.24 -0.06 -17.01
N LEU A 224 -9.95 1.21 -17.30
CA LEU A 224 -10.94 2.30 -17.22
C LEU A 224 -12.05 2.16 -18.28
N ALA A 225 -11.79 1.52 -19.42
CA ALA A 225 -12.83 1.18 -20.39
C ALA A 225 -13.78 0.10 -19.84
N ASP A 226 -13.28 -0.89 -19.08
CA ASP A 226 -14.16 -1.84 -18.35
C ASP A 226 -15.05 -1.09 -17.37
N PHE A 227 -14.52 -0.10 -16.62
CA PHE A 227 -15.35 0.73 -15.73
C PHE A 227 -16.51 1.41 -16.46
N ARG A 228 -16.28 1.99 -17.64
CA ARG A 228 -17.36 2.59 -18.46
C ARG A 228 -18.43 1.58 -18.83
N PHE A 229 -18.03 0.35 -19.15
CA PHE A 229 -18.97 -0.75 -19.36
C PHE A 229 -19.75 -1.09 -18.07
N ARG A 230 -19.12 -1.06 -16.89
CA ARG A 230 -19.82 -1.24 -15.59
C ARG A 230 -20.83 -0.13 -15.30
N VAL A 231 -20.56 1.11 -15.69
CA VAL A 231 -21.50 2.23 -15.62
C VAL A 231 -22.71 1.97 -16.53
N LEU A 232 -22.46 1.54 -17.77
CA LEU A 232 -23.52 1.17 -18.71
C LEU A 232 -24.42 0.07 -18.12
N LEU A 233 -23.85 -1.02 -17.61
CA LEU A 233 -24.61 -2.09 -16.96
C LEU A 233 -25.42 -1.59 -15.75
N THR A 234 -24.83 -0.72 -14.94
CA THR A 234 -25.49 -0.14 -13.76
C THR A 234 -26.71 0.67 -14.15
N THR A 235 -26.57 1.56 -15.14
CA THR A 235 -27.64 2.46 -15.58
C THR A 235 -28.72 1.74 -16.38
N MET A 236 -28.35 0.78 -17.24
CA MET A 236 -29.30 -0.10 -17.94
C MET A 236 -30.11 -0.93 -16.95
N SER A 237 -29.46 -1.57 -15.98
CA SER A 237 -30.13 -2.41 -14.99
C SER A 237 -31.17 -1.60 -14.21
N ARG A 238 -30.81 -0.39 -13.78
CA ARG A 238 -31.75 0.49 -13.08
C ARG A 238 -32.89 0.91 -13.99
N ALA A 239 -32.64 1.27 -15.25
CA ALA A 239 -33.70 1.63 -16.18
C ALA A 239 -34.73 0.48 -16.34
N VAL A 240 -34.25 -0.76 -16.49
CA VAL A 240 -35.13 -1.95 -16.58
C VAL A 240 -35.87 -2.20 -15.26
N GLU A 241 -35.21 -2.04 -14.11
CA GLU A 241 -35.88 -2.14 -12.79
C GLU A 241 -36.98 -1.09 -12.61
N HIS A 242 -36.84 0.08 -13.24
CA HIS A 242 -37.86 1.13 -13.28
C HIS A 242 -38.89 0.94 -14.41
N GLY A 243 -38.86 -0.20 -15.12
CA GLY A 243 -39.88 -0.58 -16.10
C GLY A 243 -39.57 -0.23 -17.56
N ALA A 244 -38.33 0.15 -17.90
CA ALA A 244 -37.96 0.39 -19.28
C ALA A 244 -38.03 -0.90 -20.12
N SER A 245 -38.65 -0.80 -21.29
CA SER A 245 -38.70 -1.85 -22.31
C SER A 245 -37.36 -2.03 -23.02
N GLU A 246 -37.18 -3.13 -23.74
CA GLU A 246 -35.96 -3.39 -24.52
C GLU A 246 -35.70 -2.30 -25.56
N GLU A 247 -36.75 -1.83 -26.26
CA GLU A 247 -36.65 -0.76 -27.26
C GLU A 247 -36.18 0.56 -26.62
N GLU A 248 -36.71 0.90 -25.45
CA GLU A 248 -36.29 2.09 -24.70
C GLU A 248 -34.84 1.95 -24.21
N VAL A 249 -34.42 0.77 -23.77
CA VAL A 249 -33.03 0.50 -23.38
C VAL A 249 -32.09 0.66 -24.58
N ARG A 250 -32.41 0.05 -25.73
CA ARG A 250 -31.61 0.16 -26.95
C ARG A 250 -31.50 1.61 -27.43
N SER A 251 -32.59 2.36 -27.38
CA SER A 251 -32.63 3.77 -27.79
C SER A 251 -31.86 4.66 -26.81
N ARG A 252 -32.14 4.56 -25.51
CA ARG A 252 -31.55 5.41 -24.47
C ARG A 252 -30.05 5.20 -24.30
N PHE A 253 -29.56 3.98 -24.51
CA PHE A 253 -28.17 3.60 -24.29
C PHE A 253 -27.42 3.27 -25.60
N ALA A 254 -27.93 3.75 -26.75
CA ALA A 254 -27.39 3.45 -28.07
C ALA A 254 -25.88 3.74 -28.19
N ASP A 255 -25.43 4.90 -27.70
CA ASP A 255 -24.03 5.32 -27.79
C ASP A 255 -23.10 4.39 -27.00
N GLY A 256 -23.50 3.98 -25.79
CA GLY A 256 -22.74 3.05 -24.96
C GLY A 256 -22.71 1.64 -25.54
N LEU A 257 -23.84 1.19 -26.11
CA LEU A 257 -23.96 -0.11 -26.77
C LEU A 257 -23.18 -0.16 -28.10
N ALA A 258 -23.01 0.97 -28.79
CA ALA A 258 -22.24 1.07 -30.02
C ALA A 258 -20.72 0.86 -29.82
N LEU A 259 -20.23 0.99 -28.59
CA LEU A 259 -18.82 0.71 -28.24
C LEU A 259 -18.53 -0.78 -28.05
N LEU A 260 -19.57 -1.64 -28.06
CA LEU A 260 -19.43 -3.08 -27.90
C LEU A 260 -19.44 -3.77 -29.26
N GLU A 261 -18.72 -4.89 -29.36
CA GLU A 261 -18.82 -5.80 -30.50
C GLU A 261 -20.28 -6.27 -30.69
N PRO A 262 -20.77 -6.44 -31.94
CA PRO A 262 -22.18 -6.73 -32.22
C PRO A 262 -22.74 -7.90 -31.41
N ASP A 263 -22.00 -9.02 -31.33
CA ASP A 263 -22.44 -10.20 -30.58
C ASP A 263 -22.40 -10.00 -29.06
N HIS A 264 -21.51 -9.14 -28.55
CA HIS A 264 -21.49 -8.80 -27.14
C HIS A 264 -22.67 -7.87 -26.81
N ARG A 265 -22.92 -6.86 -27.65
CA ARG A 265 -24.04 -5.93 -27.53
C ARG A 265 -25.38 -6.67 -27.44
N GLU A 266 -25.66 -7.57 -28.38
CA GLU A 266 -26.94 -8.30 -28.39
C GLU A 266 -27.09 -9.19 -27.16
N ARG A 267 -26.01 -9.88 -26.74
CA ARG A 267 -26.02 -10.68 -25.50
C ARG A 267 -26.26 -9.83 -24.26
N THR A 268 -25.63 -8.65 -24.17
CA THR A 268 -25.82 -7.74 -23.04
C THR A 268 -27.26 -7.26 -22.94
N VAL A 269 -27.86 -6.82 -24.05
CA VAL A 269 -29.26 -6.36 -24.06
C VAL A 269 -30.20 -7.52 -23.71
N ALA A 270 -30.03 -8.68 -24.33
CA ALA A 270 -30.85 -9.86 -24.04
C ALA A 270 -30.77 -10.25 -22.56
N GLN A 271 -29.57 -10.30 -21.98
CA GLN A 271 -29.39 -10.63 -20.56
C GLN A 271 -29.99 -9.58 -19.62
N MET A 272 -29.89 -8.29 -19.95
CA MET A 272 -30.46 -7.23 -19.12
C MET A 272 -31.99 -7.27 -19.13
N CYS A 273 -32.59 -7.45 -20.32
CA CYS A 273 -34.03 -7.38 -20.51
C CYS A 273 -34.76 -8.72 -20.25
N ASP A 274 -34.04 -9.83 -20.10
CA ASP A 274 -34.60 -11.15 -19.79
C ASP A 274 -35.30 -11.15 -18.41
N PRO A 275 -36.64 -11.36 -18.33
CA PRO A 275 -37.37 -11.38 -17.07
C PRO A 275 -36.79 -12.33 -16.02
N ASP A 276 -36.25 -13.48 -16.44
CA ASP A 276 -35.72 -14.54 -15.57
C ASP A 276 -34.36 -14.16 -14.95
N HIS A 277 -33.71 -13.13 -15.49
CA HIS A 277 -32.43 -12.59 -15.00
C HIS A 277 -32.55 -11.55 -13.87
N ALA A 278 -33.69 -11.47 -13.16
CA ALA A 278 -33.93 -10.48 -12.11
C ALA A 278 -32.85 -10.44 -11.02
N ARG A 279 -32.28 -11.59 -10.65
CA ARG A 279 -31.18 -11.67 -9.68
C ARG A 279 -29.88 -11.09 -10.24
N GLY A 280 -29.58 -11.37 -11.52
CA GLY A 280 -28.41 -10.82 -12.21
C GLY A 280 -28.50 -9.29 -12.32
N ARG A 281 -29.66 -8.75 -12.70
CA ARG A 281 -29.91 -7.30 -12.71
C ARG A 281 -29.58 -6.61 -11.38
N ARG A 282 -30.06 -7.14 -10.25
CA ARG A 282 -29.74 -6.55 -8.94
C ARG A 282 -28.24 -6.47 -8.65
N VAL A 283 -27.48 -7.46 -9.11
CA VAL A 283 -26.01 -7.43 -9.05
C VAL A 283 -25.47 -6.35 -9.98
N PHE A 284 -25.99 -6.27 -11.20
CA PHE A 284 -25.54 -5.29 -12.19
C PHE A 284 -25.84 -3.84 -11.80
N ALA A 285 -26.92 -3.56 -11.08
CA ALA A 285 -27.29 -2.23 -10.56
C ALA A 285 -26.25 -1.61 -9.58
N HIS A 286 -25.24 -2.39 -9.18
CA HIS A 286 -24.13 -1.96 -8.32
C HIS A 286 -22.76 -2.27 -8.97
N SER A 287 -22.71 -2.48 -10.29
CA SER A 287 -21.46 -2.89 -10.96
C SER A 287 -20.37 -1.84 -10.88
N SER A 288 -20.72 -0.56 -11.05
CA SER A 288 -19.75 0.54 -11.03
C SER A 288 -19.09 0.69 -9.65
N THR A 289 -19.89 0.62 -8.58
CA THR A 289 -19.36 0.71 -7.21
C THR A 289 -18.56 -0.53 -6.82
N ARG A 290 -19.00 -1.73 -7.23
CA ARG A 290 -18.25 -2.96 -7.01
C ARG A 290 -16.89 -2.93 -7.73
N TRP A 291 -16.87 -2.46 -8.98
CA TRP A 291 -15.61 -2.30 -9.71
C TRP A 291 -14.66 -1.36 -8.98
N MET A 292 -15.15 -0.22 -8.47
CA MET A 292 -14.33 0.71 -7.68
C MET A 292 -13.78 0.07 -6.40
N GLU A 293 -14.60 -0.71 -5.68
CA GLU A 293 -14.19 -1.47 -4.49
C GLU A 293 -13.04 -2.44 -4.82
N ASP A 294 -13.25 -3.29 -5.84
CA ASP A 294 -12.28 -4.30 -6.27
C ASP A 294 -10.99 -3.64 -6.81
N ALA A 295 -11.11 -2.57 -7.59
CA ALA A 295 -9.98 -1.87 -8.19
C ALA A 295 -9.14 -1.13 -7.14
N ALA A 296 -9.75 -0.40 -6.20
CA ALA A 296 -9.02 0.35 -5.17
C ALA A 296 -8.25 -0.56 -4.20
N GLY A 297 -8.82 -1.72 -3.88
CA GLY A 297 -8.20 -2.73 -3.01
C GLY A 297 -7.21 -3.66 -3.75
N GLY A 298 -7.40 -3.86 -5.05
CA GLY A 298 -6.63 -4.77 -5.88
C GLY A 298 -5.85 -4.04 -6.96
N THR A 299 -6.40 -4.00 -8.17
CA THR A 299 -5.73 -3.66 -9.43
C THR A 299 -5.05 -2.29 -9.42
N TRP A 300 -5.62 -1.28 -8.80
CA TRP A 300 -5.09 0.09 -8.79
C TRP A 300 -4.36 0.47 -7.51
N ARG A 301 -4.41 -0.38 -6.47
CA ARG A 301 -3.96 -0.05 -5.11
C ARG A 301 -2.58 0.60 -5.06
N LEU A 302 -1.62 0.04 -5.79
CA LEU A 302 -0.23 0.49 -5.79
C LEU A 302 0.02 1.73 -6.66
N ILE A 303 -0.80 1.97 -7.69
CA ILE A 303 -0.76 3.21 -8.48
C ILE A 303 -1.34 4.36 -7.65
N LEU A 304 -2.42 4.08 -6.90
CA LEU A 304 -3.09 5.06 -6.03
C LEU A 304 -2.27 5.38 -4.78
N SER A 305 -1.45 4.44 -4.29
CA SER A 305 -0.56 4.61 -3.14
C SER A 305 0.84 4.05 -3.44
N PRO A 306 1.66 4.73 -4.25
CA PRO A 306 2.99 4.26 -4.64
C PRO A 306 3.94 4.01 -3.47
N GLU A 307 3.73 4.67 -2.33
CA GLU A 307 4.52 4.45 -1.12
C GLU A 307 4.31 3.05 -0.50
N ASP A 308 3.20 2.39 -0.81
CA ASP A 308 2.89 1.04 -0.32
C ASP A 308 3.60 -0.04 -1.15
N ALA A 309 4.18 0.32 -2.30
CA ALA A 309 5.03 -0.55 -3.09
C ALA A 309 6.40 -0.71 -2.40
N LYS A 310 6.47 -1.62 -1.43
CA LYS A 310 7.67 -1.94 -0.66
C LYS A 310 8.09 -3.40 -0.85
N THR A 311 9.41 -3.60 -0.90
CA THR A 311 10.04 -4.92 -0.84
C THR A 311 9.75 -5.60 0.50
N ARG A 312 10.06 -6.90 0.60
CA ARG A 312 9.98 -7.67 1.86
C ARG A 312 10.78 -7.06 3.03
N TYR A 313 11.75 -6.19 2.73
CA TYR A 313 12.59 -5.51 3.72
C TYR A 313 12.12 -4.06 4.01
N GLY A 314 10.96 -3.66 3.50
CA GLY A 314 10.38 -2.33 3.72
C GLY A 314 10.95 -1.22 2.83
N GLN A 315 11.89 -1.53 1.93
CA GLN A 315 12.44 -0.55 0.98
C GLN A 315 11.45 -0.31 -0.17
N SER A 316 11.25 0.94 -0.57
CA SER A 316 10.41 1.30 -1.72
C SER A 316 10.97 0.73 -3.03
N HIS A 317 10.08 0.31 -3.93
CA HIS A 317 10.46 -0.10 -5.28
C HIS A 317 10.90 1.10 -6.14
N SER A 318 11.85 0.86 -7.04
CA SER A 318 12.17 1.79 -8.13
C SER A 318 11.13 1.65 -9.22
N TRP A 319 10.52 2.78 -9.62
CA TRP A 319 9.48 2.82 -10.64
C TRP A 319 10.07 3.14 -12.02
N CYS A 320 9.68 2.36 -13.03
CA CYS A 320 9.91 2.68 -14.44
C CYS A 320 9.06 3.88 -14.90
N ALA A 321 7.84 3.98 -14.39
CA ALA A 321 6.93 5.10 -14.63
C ALA A 321 7.35 6.37 -13.86
N PRO A 322 7.32 7.55 -14.48
CA PRO A 322 7.58 8.81 -13.79
C PRO A 322 6.43 9.15 -12.81
N PRO A 323 6.68 9.88 -11.70
CA PRO A 323 5.65 10.25 -10.73
C PRO A 323 4.46 11.02 -11.33
N GLU A 324 4.70 11.83 -12.37
CA GLU A 324 3.69 12.61 -13.07
C GLU A 324 2.65 11.72 -13.73
N LEU A 325 3.10 10.62 -14.34
CA LEU A 325 2.21 9.61 -14.94
C LEU A 325 1.35 8.93 -13.88
N LEU A 326 1.94 8.54 -12.75
CA LEU A 326 1.18 7.91 -11.65
C LEU A 326 0.10 8.86 -11.10
N LYS A 327 0.42 10.16 -10.99
CA LYS A 327 -0.53 11.18 -10.59
C LYS A 327 -1.65 11.38 -11.61
N GLU A 328 -1.33 11.40 -12.91
CA GLU A 328 -2.33 11.46 -13.99
C GLU A 328 -3.29 10.28 -13.93
N LEU A 329 -2.77 9.05 -13.87
CA LEU A 329 -3.57 7.83 -13.80
C LEU A 329 -4.45 7.82 -12.55
N ALA A 330 -3.90 8.20 -11.38
CA ALA A 330 -4.66 8.30 -10.15
C ALA A 330 -5.78 9.35 -10.21
N GLY A 331 -5.55 10.47 -10.91
CA GLY A 331 -6.58 11.48 -11.18
C GLY A 331 -7.72 10.93 -12.03
N ARG A 332 -7.41 10.20 -13.11
CA ARG A 332 -8.41 9.56 -13.97
C ARG A 332 -9.22 8.47 -13.25
N PHE A 333 -8.57 7.72 -12.36
CA PHE A 333 -9.27 6.79 -11.47
C PHE A 333 -10.22 7.53 -10.52
N ALA A 334 -9.82 8.68 -9.99
CA ALA A 334 -10.68 9.48 -9.11
C ALA A 334 -11.87 10.12 -9.86
N GLU A 335 -11.71 10.49 -11.12
CA GLU A 335 -12.83 10.91 -11.98
C GLU A 335 -13.86 9.77 -12.15
N ALA A 336 -13.40 8.55 -12.44
CA ALA A 336 -14.25 7.35 -12.45
C ALA A 336 -14.92 7.11 -11.08
N GLY A 337 -14.18 7.32 -9.99
CA GLY A 337 -14.71 7.24 -8.63
C GLY A 337 -15.80 8.28 -8.34
N ALA A 338 -15.69 9.50 -8.86
CA ALA A 338 -16.73 10.52 -8.75
C ALA A 338 -18.01 10.12 -9.51
N GLU A 339 -17.89 9.52 -10.69
CA GLU A 339 -19.02 8.97 -11.45
C GLU A 339 -19.68 7.80 -10.70
N ALA A 340 -18.89 6.90 -10.11
CA ALA A 340 -19.40 5.82 -9.27
C ALA A 340 -20.10 6.33 -8.00
N LEU A 341 -19.58 7.40 -7.38
CA LEU A 341 -20.23 8.09 -6.26
C LEU A 341 -21.60 8.63 -6.68
N ALA A 342 -21.69 9.30 -7.83
CA ALA A 342 -22.96 9.84 -8.32
C ALA A 342 -24.04 8.75 -8.49
N LEU A 343 -23.62 7.55 -8.89
CA LEU A 343 -24.47 6.37 -9.02
C LEU A 343 -24.64 5.58 -7.72
N TRP A 344 -23.97 5.94 -6.62
CA TRP A 344 -24.08 5.18 -5.38
C TRP A 344 -25.46 5.33 -4.73
N GLU A 345 -26.06 4.19 -4.38
CA GLU A 345 -27.31 4.07 -3.63
C GLU A 345 -27.11 3.10 -2.46
N PRO A 346 -27.80 3.32 -1.32
CA PRO A 346 -27.78 2.36 -0.23
C PRO A 346 -28.41 1.04 -0.68
N ARG A 347 -27.74 -0.08 -0.41
CA ARG A 347 -28.28 -1.41 -0.72
C ARG A 347 -29.59 -1.61 0.04
N SER A 348 -30.66 -1.90 -0.68
CA SER A 348 -32.02 -2.03 -0.17
C SER A 348 -32.31 -3.35 0.55
N ASP A 349 -31.34 -4.26 0.62
CA ASP A 349 -31.50 -5.60 1.19
C ASP A 349 -30.53 -5.77 2.37
N ASP A 350 -31.07 -5.75 3.60
CA ASP A 350 -30.34 -5.88 4.88
C ASP A 350 -29.47 -7.15 5.00
N ARG A 351 -29.64 -8.11 4.07
CA ARG A 351 -28.81 -9.32 3.97
C ARG A 351 -27.47 -9.09 3.27
N PHE A 352 -27.29 -7.95 2.60
CA PHE A 352 -26.04 -7.59 1.95
C PHE A 352 -25.32 -6.54 2.79
N ARG A 353 -24.06 -6.86 3.12
CA ARG A 353 -23.18 -6.02 3.93
C ARG A 353 -23.19 -4.56 3.42
N PRO A 354 -23.15 -3.55 4.31
CA PRO A 354 -22.78 -2.19 3.89
C PRO A 354 -21.47 -2.25 3.09
N PRO A 355 -21.18 -1.28 2.19
CA PRO A 355 -19.99 -1.33 1.34
C PRO A 355 -18.78 -1.70 2.20
N SER A 356 -18.28 -2.92 1.97
CA SER A 356 -17.39 -3.61 2.91
C SER A 356 -16.01 -2.97 2.93
N ASP A 357 -15.72 -2.09 1.97
CA ASP A 357 -14.44 -1.39 1.90
C ASP A 357 -14.60 0.07 1.46
N LEU A 358 -14.51 1.01 2.40
CA LEU A 358 -14.48 2.44 2.10
C LEU A 358 -13.13 2.90 1.50
N ARG A 359 -12.18 1.99 1.25
CA ARG A 359 -10.89 2.31 0.61
C ARG A 359 -11.05 2.99 -0.74
N TRP A 360 -12.06 2.62 -1.54
CA TRP A 360 -12.28 3.25 -2.84
C TRP A 360 -12.73 4.71 -2.69
N VAL A 361 -13.58 5.03 -1.72
CA VAL A 361 -13.99 6.41 -1.41
C VAL A 361 -12.78 7.21 -0.96
N ARG A 362 -11.98 6.64 -0.05
CA ARG A 362 -10.73 7.26 0.40
C ARG A 362 -9.77 7.51 -0.77
N ALA A 363 -9.56 6.53 -1.64
CA ALA A 363 -8.66 6.65 -2.78
C ALA A 363 -9.15 7.69 -3.80
N THR A 364 -10.46 7.70 -4.08
CA THR A 364 -11.11 8.72 -4.92
C THR A 364 -10.86 10.10 -4.36
N LEU A 365 -11.17 10.31 -3.08
CA LEU A 365 -10.98 11.61 -2.43
C LEU A 365 -9.53 12.05 -2.44
N VAL A 366 -8.55 11.18 -2.22
CA VAL A 366 -7.13 11.59 -2.20
C VAL A 366 -6.69 12.25 -3.51
N HIS A 367 -7.25 11.83 -4.65
CA HIS A 367 -6.77 12.23 -5.98
C HIS A 367 -7.71 13.19 -6.74
N LEU A 368 -8.91 13.46 -6.22
CA LEU A 368 -9.79 14.48 -6.78
C LEU A 368 -9.20 15.90 -6.63
N PRO A 369 -9.53 16.85 -7.53
CA PRO A 369 -9.18 18.25 -7.38
C PRO A 369 -9.62 18.86 -6.03
N THR A 370 -9.01 19.99 -5.68
CA THR A 370 -9.39 20.81 -4.52
C THR A 370 -9.86 22.18 -5.02
N PRO A 371 -11.00 22.72 -4.53
CA PRO A 371 -11.95 22.14 -3.57
C PRO A 371 -12.74 20.95 -4.16
N LEU A 372 -13.37 20.15 -3.28
CA LEU A 372 -14.30 19.10 -3.70
C LEU A 372 -15.60 19.72 -4.23
N ASP A 373 -16.24 19.03 -5.18
CA ASP A 373 -17.59 19.37 -5.65
C ASP A 373 -18.62 19.07 -4.55
N ASP A 374 -19.56 19.99 -4.31
CA ASP A 374 -20.61 19.86 -3.29
C ASP A 374 -21.45 18.57 -3.45
N ALA A 375 -21.67 18.11 -4.68
CA ALA A 375 -22.39 16.88 -4.97
C ALA A 375 -21.60 15.63 -4.52
N VAL A 376 -20.28 15.65 -4.75
CA VAL A 376 -19.37 14.59 -4.29
C VAL A 376 -19.35 14.58 -2.76
N GLU A 377 -19.17 15.73 -2.14
CA GLU A 377 -19.13 15.89 -0.68
C GLU A 377 -20.44 15.41 -0.03
N GLY A 378 -21.59 15.84 -0.56
CA GLY A 378 -22.92 15.42 -0.10
C GLY A 378 -23.13 13.91 -0.21
N ARG A 379 -22.65 13.30 -1.30
CA ARG A 379 -22.72 11.85 -1.50
C ARG A 379 -21.85 11.08 -0.54
N VAL A 380 -20.60 11.50 -0.32
CA VAL A 380 -19.71 10.85 0.65
C VAL A 380 -20.29 10.94 2.07
N ARG A 381 -20.84 12.09 2.47
CA ARG A 381 -21.54 12.21 3.76
C ARG A 381 -22.75 11.27 3.85
N SER A 382 -23.47 11.04 2.76
CA SER A 382 -24.55 10.05 2.69
C SER A 382 -24.02 8.63 2.93
N ILE A 383 -22.92 8.27 2.26
CA ILE A 383 -22.24 6.97 2.44
C ILE A 383 -21.82 6.79 3.89
N LEU A 384 -21.11 7.75 4.48
CA LEU A 384 -20.69 7.69 5.87
C LEU A 384 -21.88 7.51 6.82
N ARG A 385 -23.00 8.21 6.62
CA ARG A 385 -24.20 8.01 7.44
C ARG A 385 -24.78 6.59 7.29
N SER A 386 -24.76 6.03 6.08
CA SER A 386 -25.28 4.68 5.81
C SER A 386 -24.38 3.55 6.34
N THR A 387 -23.06 3.77 6.42
CA THR A 387 -22.05 2.77 6.84
C THR A 387 -21.75 2.81 8.33
N GLY A 388 -22.75 3.16 9.15
CA GLY A 388 -22.61 3.34 10.60
C GLY A 388 -21.93 2.16 11.31
N PRO A 389 -21.38 2.38 12.53
CA PRO A 389 -20.63 1.35 13.26
C PRO A 389 -21.47 0.08 13.37
N TYR A 390 -20.85 -1.06 13.02
CA TYR A 390 -21.50 -2.37 12.88
C TYR A 390 -22.27 -2.71 14.15
N ARG A 391 -23.58 -2.47 14.14
CA ARG A 391 -24.47 -2.90 15.21
C ARG A 391 -24.92 -4.31 14.87
N ASP A 392 -24.43 -5.25 15.65
CA ASP A 392 -24.98 -6.58 15.86
C ASP A 392 -24.36 -7.74 15.08
N HIS A 393 -23.46 -8.46 15.76
CA HIS A 393 -23.53 -9.92 15.93
C HIS A 393 -22.67 -10.31 17.14
N ARG A 394 -23.32 -10.54 18.29
CA ARG A 394 -22.68 -10.97 19.55
C ARG A 394 -21.80 -12.23 19.42
N SER A 395 -21.94 -13.01 18.35
CA SER A 395 -21.19 -14.24 18.09
C SER A 395 -19.81 -14.04 17.45
N ARG A 396 -19.49 -12.87 16.87
CA ARG A 396 -18.21 -12.62 16.16
C ARG A 396 -17.12 -11.93 16.99
N ARG A 397 -17.41 -11.52 18.23
CA ARG A 397 -16.45 -10.81 19.10
C ARG A 397 -15.21 -11.60 19.51
N TYR A 398 -15.10 -12.87 19.14
CA TYR A 398 -13.97 -13.74 19.47
C TYR A 398 -13.04 -14.05 18.29
N ASP A 399 -13.35 -13.58 17.07
CA ASP A 399 -12.46 -13.74 15.93
C ASP A 399 -11.56 -12.50 15.78
N HIS A 400 -10.26 -12.70 15.95
CA HIS A 400 -9.25 -11.64 15.79
C HIS A 400 -9.27 -11.05 14.37
N ALA A 401 -9.58 -11.85 13.34
CA ALA A 401 -9.65 -11.35 11.97
C ALA A 401 -10.80 -10.35 11.80
N ALA A 402 -11.96 -10.64 12.41
CA ALA A 402 -13.12 -9.76 12.37
C ALA A 402 -12.90 -8.44 13.13
N LEU A 403 -12.25 -8.48 14.29
CA LEU A 403 -11.90 -7.26 15.05
C LEU A 403 -10.90 -6.38 14.29
N GLU A 404 -9.94 -7.00 13.62
CA GLU A 404 -8.95 -6.28 12.81
C GLU A 404 -9.60 -5.64 11.56
N GLU A 405 -10.56 -6.33 10.94
CA GLU A 405 -11.36 -5.78 9.84
C GLU A 405 -12.21 -4.58 10.30
N GLU A 406 -12.87 -4.69 11.45
CA GLU A 406 -13.65 -3.60 12.05
C GLU A 406 -12.79 -2.38 12.41
N ARG A 407 -11.59 -2.62 12.96
CA ARG A 407 -10.62 -1.57 13.26
C ARG A 407 -10.19 -0.83 11.99
N ARG A 408 -9.81 -1.55 10.94
CA ARG A 408 -9.42 -0.96 9.64
C ARG A 408 -10.56 -0.20 8.98
N ALA A 409 -11.79 -0.68 9.11
CA ALA A 409 -12.97 0.00 8.60
C ALA A 409 -13.20 1.34 9.34
N SER A 410 -13.11 1.35 10.67
CA SER A 410 -13.17 2.59 11.47
C SER A 410 -12.05 3.56 11.12
N GLU A 411 -10.80 3.09 11.03
CA GLU A 411 -9.67 3.93 10.65
C GLU A 411 -9.86 4.57 9.26
N THR A 412 -10.42 3.82 8.30
CA THR A 412 -10.72 4.31 6.95
C THR A 412 -11.85 5.35 6.97
N ARG A 413 -12.90 5.10 7.75
CA ARG A 413 -14.02 6.03 7.94
C ARG A 413 -13.55 7.36 8.56
N ASP A 414 -12.74 7.29 9.60
CA ASP A 414 -12.18 8.47 10.28
C ASP A 414 -11.23 9.25 9.37
N ALA A 415 -10.46 8.55 8.53
CA ALA A 415 -9.63 9.19 7.52
C ALA A 415 -10.48 9.95 6.49
N ILE A 416 -11.56 9.35 5.98
CA ILE A 416 -12.48 10.01 5.04
C ILE A 416 -13.15 11.22 5.68
N GLN A 417 -13.62 11.10 6.92
CA GLN A 417 -14.25 12.20 7.64
C GLN A 417 -13.28 13.40 7.77
N ARG A 418 -12.02 13.14 8.15
CA ARG A 418 -10.99 14.19 8.22
C ARG A 418 -10.72 14.87 6.87
N MET A 419 -10.78 14.13 5.76
CA MET A 419 -10.60 14.71 4.42
C MET A 419 -11.75 15.65 4.03
N ILE A 420 -12.98 15.34 4.47
CA ILE A 420 -14.16 16.17 4.23
C ILE A 420 -14.14 17.41 5.12
N ASP A 421 -13.71 17.25 6.38
CA ASP A 421 -13.69 18.35 7.34
C ASP A 421 -12.48 19.28 7.16
N ASP A 422 -11.47 18.85 6.41
CA ASP A 422 -10.28 19.62 6.03
C ASP A 422 -10.02 19.52 4.51
N PRO A 423 -10.92 20.09 3.67
CA PRO A 423 -10.87 19.92 2.22
C PRO A 423 -9.70 20.67 1.57
N ALA A 424 -9.18 21.70 2.25
CA ALA A 424 -8.10 22.57 1.78
C ALA A 424 -6.69 22.03 2.11
N ALA A 425 -6.59 20.85 2.73
CA ALA A 425 -5.30 20.24 3.03
C ALA A 425 -4.48 19.98 1.76
N ALA A 426 -3.25 20.51 1.70
CA ALA A 426 -2.35 20.34 0.57
C ALA A 426 -2.06 18.85 0.27
N ALA A 427 -1.95 18.04 1.33
CA ALA A 427 -1.88 16.59 1.25
C ALA A 427 -3.11 15.96 1.92
N ARG A 428 -4.20 15.81 1.16
CA ARG A 428 -5.49 15.28 1.67
C ARG A 428 -5.35 13.93 2.38
N ARG A 429 -4.42 13.06 1.97
CA ARG A 429 -4.08 11.81 2.67
C ARG A 429 -3.68 12.02 4.15
N ARG A 430 -3.12 13.18 4.49
CA ARG A 430 -2.66 13.59 5.82
C ARG A 430 -3.55 14.67 6.44
N ALA A 431 -4.77 14.88 5.92
CA ALA A 431 -5.73 15.82 6.46
C ALA A 431 -5.95 15.60 7.97
N LEU A 432 -5.97 16.71 8.70
CA LEU A 432 -6.09 16.71 10.15
C LEU A 432 -7.55 16.85 10.60
N GLY A 433 -8.44 17.30 9.70
CA GLY A 433 -9.87 17.43 9.94
C GLY A 433 -10.23 18.76 10.62
N ASP A 434 -11.40 18.81 11.23
CA ASP A 434 -11.92 20.02 11.85
C ASP A 434 -11.06 20.48 13.05
N PRO A 435 -10.61 21.75 13.09
CA PRO A 435 -9.86 22.30 14.23
C PRO A 435 -10.64 22.27 15.55
N GLY A 436 -11.99 22.22 15.50
CA GLY A 436 -12.84 22.04 16.67
C GLY A 436 -12.68 20.68 17.35
N THR A 437 -12.55 19.61 16.57
CA THR A 437 -12.52 18.22 17.08
C THR A 437 -11.13 17.63 17.21
N ILE A 438 -10.12 18.17 16.51
CA ILE A 438 -8.75 17.67 16.60
C ILE A 438 -8.19 17.73 18.04
N THR A 439 -7.42 16.71 18.40
CA THR A 439 -6.82 16.56 19.73
C THR A 439 -5.35 17.01 19.77
N SER A 440 -4.85 17.36 20.96
CA SER A 440 -3.43 17.70 21.18
C SER A 440 -2.49 16.52 20.92
N GLU A 441 -2.97 15.28 21.06
CA GLU A 441 -2.20 14.06 20.75
C GLU A 441 -2.01 13.87 19.23
N GLN A 442 -3.07 14.09 18.45
CA GLN A 442 -2.97 14.08 16.99
C GLN A 442 -2.02 15.18 16.50
N LEU A 443 -2.15 16.41 16.99
CA LEU A 443 -1.25 17.52 16.64
C LEU A 443 0.20 17.25 17.04
N GLY A 444 0.43 16.64 18.21
CA GLY A 444 1.77 16.27 18.68
C GLY A 444 2.47 15.26 17.78
N SER A 445 1.71 14.33 17.19
CA SER A 445 2.22 13.24 16.34
C SER A 445 2.29 13.57 14.84
N SER A 446 1.69 14.68 14.39
CA SER A 446 1.66 15.08 12.97
C SER A 446 3.05 15.37 12.38
N PRO A 447 3.32 15.11 11.10
CA PRO A 447 4.55 15.61 10.45
C PRO A 447 4.66 17.15 10.51
N ALA A 448 5.89 17.68 10.53
CA ALA A 448 6.14 19.12 10.71
C ALA A 448 5.55 19.98 9.59
N ASP A 449 5.70 19.53 8.35
CA ASP A 449 5.12 20.09 7.14
C ASP A 449 3.58 20.15 7.20
N VAL A 450 2.96 19.07 7.69
CA VAL A 450 1.49 18.97 7.81
C VAL A 450 0.96 19.91 8.88
N LEU A 451 1.64 19.97 10.03
CA LEU A 451 1.25 20.86 11.11
C LEU A 451 1.37 22.33 10.70
N GLU A 452 2.47 22.69 10.03
CA GLU A 452 2.72 24.06 9.57
C GLU A 452 1.67 24.53 8.55
N ASP A 453 1.36 23.69 7.55
CA ASP A 453 0.26 23.93 6.59
C ASP A 453 -1.07 24.12 7.32
N TYR A 454 -1.40 23.22 8.24
CA TYR A 454 -2.66 23.25 8.98
C TYR A 454 -2.83 24.51 9.83
N LEU A 455 -1.79 24.90 10.59
CA LEU A 455 -1.81 26.13 11.38
C LEU A 455 -1.94 27.38 10.52
N SER A 456 -1.30 27.39 9.34
CA SER A 456 -1.33 28.54 8.43
C SER A 456 -2.71 28.73 7.80
N ARG A 457 -3.40 27.64 7.43
CA ARG A 457 -4.77 27.67 6.88
C ARG A 457 -5.82 28.07 7.91
N HIS A 458 -5.57 27.81 9.19
CA HIS A 458 -6.45 28.16 10.31
C HIS A 458 -5.91 29.32 11.14
N ALA A 459 -5.30 30.32 10.48
CA ALA A 459 -4.81 31.53 11.13
C ALA A 459 -5.91 32.23 11.94
N GLY A 460 -5.57 32.66 13.16
CA GLY A 460 -6.51 33.31 14.09
C GLY A 460 -7.35 32.35 14.94
N ASN A 461 -7.16 31.03 14.83
CA ASN A 461 -7.80 30.06 15.72
C ASN A 461 -6.96 29.81 16.98
N ASP A 462 -7.14 30.64 18.00
CA ASP A 462 -6.41 30.55 19.27
C ASP A 462 -6.56 29.18 19.96
N LEU A 463 -7.77 28.59 19.95
CA LEU A 463 -8.01 27.28 20.55
C LEU A 463 -7.15 26.18 19.89
N LEU A 464 -6.96 26.26 18.58
CA LEU A 464 -6.07 25.36 17.85
C LEU A 464 -4.60 25.56 18.26
N ILE A 465 -4.16 26.81 18.43
CA ILE A 465 -2.82 27.12 18.91
C ILE A 465 -2.61 26.52 20.31
N GLU A 466 -3.55 26.72 21.24
CA GLU A 466 -3.48 26.14 22.59
C GLU A 466 -3.41 24.61 22.58
N LYS A 467 -4.23 23.93 21.75
CA LYS A 467 -4.17 22.47 21.57
C LYS A 467 -2.80 22.04 21.02
N THR A 468 -2.23 22.82 20.11
CA THR A 468 -0.91 22.54 19.52
C THR A 468 0.19 22.69 20.56
N LEU A 469 0.16 23.76 21.36
CA LEU A 469 1.10 23.97 22.47
C LEU A 469 1.05 22.79 23.46
N LEU A 470 -0.14 22.31 23.82
CA LEU A 470 -0.30 21.10 24.64
C LEU A 470 0.28 19.83 23.98
N GLY A 471 0.31 19.78 22.65
CA GLY A 471 0.92 18.70 21.88
C GLY A 471 2.44 18.58 22.06
N PHE A 472 3.15 19.70 22.28
CA PHE A 472 4.61 19.69 22.55
C PHE A 472 4.98 18.97 23.85
N ALA A 473 4.06 18.87 24.80
CA ALA A 473 4.29 18.08 26.02
C ALA A 473 4.15 16.57 25.78
N ARG A 474 3.52 16.16 24.67
CA ARG A 474 3.27 14.76 24.32
C ARG A 474 4.28 14.20 23.32
N SER A 475 4.95 15.06 22.56
CA SER A 475 5.91 14.64 21.54
C SER A 475 7.03 15.67 21.41
N TYR A 476 8.25 15.18 21.32
CA TYR A 476 9.41 16.04 21.05
C TYR A 476 9.43 16.39 19.56
N ARG A 477 9.56 17.69 19.26
CA ARG A 477 9.60 18.23 17.90
C ARG A 477 10.60 19.36 17.82
N THR A 478 11.29 19.46 16.68
CA THR A 478 12.27 20.51 16.38
C THR A 478 11.71 21.65 15.53
N SER A 479 10.69 21.39 14.70
CA SER A 479 10.05 22.38 13.84
C SER A 479 8.56 22.06 13.61
N PRO A 480 7.65 23.06 13.65
CA PRO A 480 7.85 24.39 14.22
C PRO A 480 8.24 24.30 15.72
N THR A 481 8.90 25.33 16.26
CA THR A 481 9.25 25.35 17.70
C THR A 481 8.05 25.77 18.56
N PHE A 482 8.12 25.52 19.86
CA PHE A 482 7.08 25.94 20.80
C PHE A 482 6.86 27.46 20.76
N ALA A 483 7.94 28.24 20.65
CA ALA A 483 7.89 29.69 20.53
C ALA A 483 7.25 30.15 19.20
N ASP A 484 7.57 29.48 18.08
CA ASP A 484 6.99 29.82 16.77
C ASP A 484 5.46 29.61 16.74
N VAL A 485 4.98 28.55 17.40
CA VAL A 485 3.55 28.28 17.51
C VAL A 485 2.88 29.28 18.45
N LEU A 486 3.51 29.57 19.59
CA LEU A 486 3.00 30.52 20.58
C LEU A 486 2.82 31.93 19.98
N ALA A 487 3.76 32.38 19.15
CA ALA A 487 3.72 33.69 18.50
C ALA A 487 2.50 33.90 17.58
N ARG A 488 1.79 32.81 17.21
CA ARG A 488 0.56 32.87 16.40
C ARG A 488 -0.70 33.12 17.23
N HIS A 489 -0.61 33.00 18.55
CA HIS A 489 -1.73 33.25 19.45
C HIS A 489 -2.01 34.75 19.57
N SER A 490 -3.27 35.16 19.63
CA SER A 490 -3.63 36.59 19.74
C SER A 490 -3.16 37.24 21.06
N ALA A 491 -3.07 36.45 22.13
CA ALA A 491 -2.60 36.85 23.46
C ALA A 491 -1.67 35.79 24.09
N PRO A 492 -0.39 35.70 23.68
CA PRO A 492 0.50 34.57 24.01
C PRO A 492 0.75 34.41 25.52
N ASP A 493 1.11 35.49 26.22
CA ASP A 493 1.46 35.45 27.64
C ASP A 493 0.27 35.02 28.51
N LYS A 494 -0.90 35.58 28.21
CA LYS A 494 -2.16 35.23 28.90
C LYS A 494 -2.52 33.76 28.70
N ALA A 495 -2.39 33.25 27.47
CA ALA A 495 -2.68 31.85 27.17
C ALA A 495 -1.74 30.89 27.91
N LEU A 496 -0.43 31.18 27.93
CA LEU A 496 0.52 30.37 28.70
C LEU A 496 0.20 30.35 30.19
N LEU A 497 -0.12 31.51 30.77
CA LEU A 497 -0.48 31.60 32.18
C LEU A 497 -1.75 30.80 32.48
N GLU A 498 -2.79 30.92 31.64
CA GLU A 498 -4.06 30.22 31.81
C GLU A 498 -3.89 28.70 31.68
N ILE A 499 -3.19 28.24 30.63
CA ILE A 499 -2.91 26.81 30.42
C ILE A 499 -2.11 26.25 31.60
N THR A 500 -1.08 26.96 32.05
CA THR A 500 -0.21 26.51 33.16
C THR A 500 -0.97 26.45 34.47
N THR A 501 -1.81 27.46 34.73
CA THR A 501 -2.69 27.52 35.91
C THR A 501 -3.67 26.34 35.93
N HIS A 502 -4.20 25.95 34.78
CA HIS A 502 -5.18 24.86 34.63
C HIS A 502 -4.58 23.56 34.05
N LEU A 503 -3.27 23.36 34.16
CA LEU A 503 -2.53 22.30 33.46
C LEU A 503 -3.09 20.90 33.75
N ARG A 504 -3.50 20.64 34.99
CA ARG A 504 -4.10 19.35 35.40
C ARG A 504 -5.32 18.97 34.56
N ARG A 505 -6.20 19.94 34.31
CA ARG A 505 -7.44 19.76 33.55
C ARG A 505 -7.16 19.66 32.06
N ARG A 506 -6.15 20.39 31.57
CA ARG A 506 -5.87 20.57 30.13
C ARG A 506 -4.94 19.51 29.56
N LEU A 507 -3.92 19.09 30.31
CA LEU A 507 -2.88 18.15 29.88
C LEU A 507 -3.01 16.76 30.52
N GLY A 508 -3.75 16.66 31.63
CA GLY A 508 -3.90 15.42 32.40
C GLY A 508 -2.83 15.26 33.47
N GLY A 509 -2.74 14.06 34.08
CA GLY A 509 -1.99 13.82 35.32
C GLY A 509 -0.61 13.18 35.22
N ALA A 510 -0.14 12.82 34.02
CA ALA A 510 1.10 12.06 33.86
C ALA A 510 2.35 12.90 34.23
N PRO A 511 3.28 12.39 35.07
CA PRO A 511 4.51 13.10 35.44
C PRO A 511 5.34 13.57 34.24
N THR A 512 5.49 12.72 33.22
CA THR A 512 6.27 13.02 32.01
C THR A 512 5.71 14.21 31.23
N LEU A 513 4.39 14.36 31.14
CA LEU A 513 3.73 15.47 30.46
C LEU A 513 3.94 16.79 31.22
N ARG A 514 3.85 16.76 32.55
CA ARG A 514 4.11 17.93 33.41
C ARG A 514 5.55 18.41 33.24
N GLU A 515 6.50 17.48 33.31
CA GLU A 515 7.91 17.81 33.10
C GLU A 515 8.16 18.38 31.69
N ALA A 516 7.58 17.77 30.66
CA ALA A 516 7.73 18.24 29.28
C ALA A 516 7.17 19.65 29.10
N TRP A 517 5.99 19.95 29.65
CA TRP A 517 5.41 21.29 29.65
C TRP A 517 6.31 22.31 30.35
N THR A 518 6.80 21.97 31.55
CA THR A 518 7.69 22.87 32.29
C THR A 518 9.02 23.10 31.56
N ARG A 519 9.57 22.10 30.86
CA ARG A 519 10.75 22.31 29.99
C ARG A 519 10.49 23.31 28.87
N GLN A 520 9.31 23.26 28.23
CA GLN A 520 8.97 24.22 27.18
C GLN A 520 8.89 25.65 27.72
N ILE A 521 8.25 25.86 28.88
CA ILE A 521 8.16 27.19 29.51
C ILE A 521 9.53 27.71 29.90
N LEU A 522 10.37 26.88 30.52
CA LEU A 522 11.71 27.28 30.95
C LEU A 522 12.70 27.49 29.79
N GLY A 523 12.39 26.96 28.61
CA GLY A 523 13.14 27.18 27.38
C GLY A 523 12.79 28.50 26.69
N LEU A 524 11.77 29.24 27.14
CA LEU A 524 11.45 30.55 26.61
C LEU A 524 12.48 31.59 27.07
N PRO A 525 12.95 32.50 26.19
CA PRO A 525 13.99 33.47 26.53
C PRO A 525 13.56 34.46 27.62
N ASP A 526 12.28 34.82 27.68
CA ASP A 526 11.73 35.83 28.61
C ASP A 526 10.49 35.31 29.36
N ALA A 527 10.61 34.19 30.08
CA ALA A 527 9.50 33.69 30.90
C ALA A 527 9.21 34.64 32.08
N ASP A 528 8.04 35.28 32.05
CA ASP A 528 7.61 36.22 33.09
C ASP A 528 7.52 35.56 34.49
N ALA A 529 7.74 36.36 35.54
CA ALA A 529 7.70 35.92 36.92
C ALA A 529 6.32 35.36 37.31
N GLU A 530 5.21 35.89 36.78
CA GLU A 530 3.87 35.35 37.06
C GLU A 530 3.71 33.94 36.47
N LEU A 531 4.20 33.73 35.24
CA LEU A 531 4.20 32.43 34.60
C LEU A 531 5.08 31.41 35.35
N LEU A 532 6.29 31.81 35.77
CA LEU A 532 7.17 30.95 36.56
C LEU A 532 6.55 30.58 37.92
N ARG A 533 5.84 31.52 38.56
CA ARG A 533 5.10 31.26 39.81
C ARG A 533 3.92 30.30 39.61
N ALA A 534 3.32 30.27 38.41
CA ALA A 534 2.24 29.35 38.08
C ALA A 534 2.72 27.90 37.83
N LEU A 535 4.02 27.67 37.59
CA LEU A 535 4.58 26.34 37.39
C LEU A 535 4.39 25.43 38.62
N LEU A 536 4.32 24.13 38.38
CA LEU A 536 4.24 23.12 39.43
C LEU A 536 5.57 23.02 40.18
N ALA A 537 5.55 23.29 41.49
CA ALA A 537 6.72 23.56 42.31
C ALA A 537 7.78 22.46 42.25
N TRP A 538 7.38 21.19 42.47
CA TRP A 538 8.31 20.07 42.43
C TRP A 538 9.05 20.00 41.09
N THR A 539 8.31 20.02 39.99
CA THR A 539 8.85 19.94 38.63
C THR A 539 9.76 21.12 38.31
N ALA A 540 9.34 22.35 38.63
CA ALA A 540 10.12 23.55 38.36
C ALA A 540 11.46 23.57 39.12
N LEU A 541 11.48 23.06 40.36
CA LEU A 541 12.67 23.02 41.22
C LEU A 541 13.61 21.85 40.88
N THR A 542 13.09 20.76 40.34
CA THR A 542 13.86 19.51 40.10
C THR A 542 14.23 19.27 38.63
N LEU A 543 13.62 19.99 37.69
CA LEU A 543 14.01 19.96 36.29
C LEU A 543 15.43 20.51 36.13
N GLY A 544 16.40 19.62 35.95
CA GLY A 544 17.84 19.93 36.02
C GLY A 544 18.61 19.07 37.03
N VAL A 545 17.95 18.12 37.72
CA VAL A 545 18.59 17.23 38.70
C VAL A 545 18.57 15.77 38.18
N GLY A 546 19.22 15.51 37.04
CA GLY A 546 19.25 14.16 36.44
C GLY A 546 20.11 13.93 35.17
N SER A 547 21.28 13.31 35.38
CA SER A 547 22.30 12.69 34.50
C SER A 547 23.00 13.47 33.36
N ARG A 548 22.52 14.60 32.82
CA ARG A 548 23.32 15.40 31.84
C ARG A 548 23.27 16.93 31.96
N PHE A 549 22.47 17.49 32.86
CA PHE A 549 22.46 18.92 33.17
C PHE A 549 22.26 19.01 34.68
N SER A 550 23.17 19.69 35.39
CA SER A 550 23.35 19.55 36.85
C SER A 550 22.82 20.72 37.68
N ASP A 551 22.21 21.72 37.07
CA ASP A 551 21.75 22.92 37.77
C ASP A 551 20.26 23.18 37.52
N ALA A 552 19.55 23.59 38.59
CA ALA A 552 18.18 24.08 38.46
C ALA A 552 18.17 25.35 37.58
N PRO A 553 17.07 25.64 36.87
CA PRO A 553 17.02 26.73 35.90
C PRO A 553 17.23 28.08 36.58
N THR A 554 18.18 28.89 36.10
CA THR A 554 18.52 30.21 36.68
C THR A 554 17.32 31.12 36.95
N PRO A 555 16.28 31.19 36.08
CA PRO A 555 15.10 32.01 36.35
C PRO A 555 14.30 31.56 37.57
N VAL A 556 14.18 30.24 37.79
CA VAL A 556 13.49 29.67 38.95
C VAL A 556 14.28 29.94 40.23
N ILE A 557 15.60 29.75 40.20
CA ILE A 557 16.47 30.06 41.35
C ILE A 557 16.33 31.53 41.73
N SER A 558 16.40 32.43 40.76
CA SER A 558 16.30 33.88 40.98
C SER A 558 14.96 34.28 41.60
N LEU A 559 13.87 33.64 41.15
CA LEU A 559 12.53 33.84 41.72
C LEU A 559 12.45 33.38 43.19
N VAL A 560 13.02 32.21 43.51
CA VAL A 560 13.02 31.67 44.88
C VAL A 560 13.85 32.56 45.81
N LEU A 561 15.07 32.94 45.40
CA LEU A 561 15.94 33.84 46.16
C LEU A 561 15.25 35.18 46.44
N LYS A 562 14.61 35.76 45.42
CA LYS A 562 13.88 37.03 45.56
C LYS A 562 12.68 36.92 46.51
N ALA A 563 11.97 35.79 46.52
CA ALA A 563 10.79 35.60 47.35
C ALA A 563 11.12 35.34 48.83
N LEU A 564 12.17 34.57 49.12
CA LEU A 564 12.53 34.18 50.48
C LEU A 564 13.52 35.16 51.14
N GLY A 565 14.34 35.85 50.35
CA GLY A 565 15.38 36.75 50.85
C GLY A 565 16.37 36.06 51.80
N ASP A 566 16.82 36.81 52.80
CA ASP A 566 17.80 36.33 53.80
C ASP A 566 17.15 35.71 55.06
N SER A 567 15.85 35.40 55.02
CA SER A 567 15.11 34.88 56.17
C SER A 567 15.34 33.37 56.37
N GLU A 568 16.17 32.99 57.35
CA GLU A 568 16.41 31.58 57.70
C GLU A 568 15.11 30.82 58.02
N GLU A 569 14.15 31.49 58.67
CA GLU A 569 12.85 30.89 58.98
C GLU A 569 12.03 30.60 57.71
N ALA A 570 12.04 31.50 56.72
CA ALA A 570 11.35 31.29 55.45
C ALA A 570 11.98 30.13 54.67
N TRP A 571 13.32 30.04 54.68
CA TRP A 571 14.05 28.91 54.09
C TRP A 571 13.74 27.58 54.78
N ALA A 572 13.72 27.55 56.12
CA ALA A 572 13.36 26.35 56.89
C ALA A 572 11.93 25.88 56.60
N ARG A 573 10.97 26.81 56.51
CA ARG A 573 9.58 26.50 56.11
C ARG A 573 9.53 25.96 54.69
N PHE A 574 10.16 26.63 53.73
CA PHE A 574 10.19 26.21 52.32
C PHE A 574 10.77 24.80 52.14
N ALA A 575 11.86 24.48 52.83
CA ALA A 575 12.48 23.16 52.80
C ALA A 575 11.57 22.05 53.36
N SER A 576 10.70 22.37 54.32
CA SER A 576 9.69 21.45 54.87
C SER A 576 8.39 21.39 54.03
N GLY A 577 8.39 21.98 52.84
CA GLY A 577 7.20 22.20 52.02
C GLY A 577 6.50 20.92 51.54
N PRO A 578 5.23 21.05 51.10
CA PRO A 578 4.37 19.92 50.75
C PRO A 578 4.52 19.45 49.29
N ALA A 579 5.41 20.07 48.50
CA ALA A 579 5.62 19.74 47.10
C ALA A 579 6.27 18.37 46.95
N SER A 580 5.72 17.53 46.08
CA SER A 580 6.23 16.18 45.84
C SER A 580 6.06 15.78 44.37
N HIS A 581 6.73 14.70 43.94
CA HIS A 581 6.62 14.22 42.56
C HIS A 581 5.23 13.60 42.23
N ALA A 582 4.48 13.16 43.24
CA ALA A 582 3.24 12.38 43.08
C ALA A 582 2.17 12.69 44.15
N GLY A 583 0.93 12.31 43.88
CA GLY A 583 -0.21 12.56 44.77
C GLY A 583 -0.71 14.01 44.74
N PRO A 584 -1.44 14.47 45.78
CA PRO A 584 -1.91 15.85 45.85
C PRO A 584 -0.78 16.88 45.83
N GLY A 585 0.38 16.54 46.42
CA GLY A 585 1.57 17.39 46.47
C GLY A 585 2.21 17.71 45.11
N ALA A 586 1.86 16.94 44.08
CA ALA A 586 2.36 17.11 42.73
C ALA A 586 1.75 18.30 41.97
N TRP A 587 0.73 18.94 42.55
CA TRP A 587 -0.06 19.99 41.92
C TRP A 587 0.06 21.35 42.59
N PHE A 588 0.90 21.46 43.62
CA PHE A 588 1.18 22.76 44.22
C PHE A 588 1.95 23.65 43.26
N ARG A 589 1.52 24.91 43.17
CA ARG A 589 2.20 25.92 42.36
C ARG A 589 3.35 26.54 43.13
N LEU A 590 4.40 26.94 42.41
CA LEU A 590 5.61 27.49 42.99
C LEU A 590 5.32 28.78 43.79
N GLY A 591 4.54 29.70 43.23
CA GLY A 591 4.19 30.96 43.88
C GLY A 591 3.44 30.77 45.20
N GLU A 592 2.48 29.85 45.23
CA GLU A 592 1.65 29.59 46.42
C GLU A 592 2.50 29.02 47.59
N ILE A 593 3.50 28.18 47.28
CA ILE A 593 4.42 27.64 48.28
C ILE A 593 5.40 28.73 48.74
N LEU A 594 5.92 29.55 47.82
CA LEU A 594 6.83 30.65 48.16
C LEU A 594 6.16 31.68 49.07
N ASP A 595 4.92 32.06 48.77
CA ASP A 595 4.17 33.02 49.58
C ASP A 595 3.87 32.47 50.97
N ALA A 596 3.46 31.19 51.06
CA ALA A 596 3.20 30.55 52.35
C ALA A 596 4.47 30.43 53.20
N ALA A 597 5.61 30.11 52.59
CA ALA A 597 6.90 30.04 53.28
C ALA A 597 7.37 31.42 53.79
N ALA A 598 7.26 32.45 52.94
CA ALA A 598 7.66 33.81 53.27
C ALA A 598 6.78 34.44 54.35
N ALA A 599 5.45 34.27 54.25
CA ALA A 599 4.48 34.84 55.19
C ALA A 599 4.28 34.01 56.47
N GLY A 600 4.77 32.76 56.51
CA GLY A 600 4.58 31.85 57.64
C GLY A 600 3.13 31.37 57.79
N THR A 601 2.35 31.35 56.72
CA THR A 601 0.96 30.89 56.73
C THR A 601 0.87 29.38 56.50
N PRO A 602 -0.27 28.73 56.84
CA PRO A 602 -0.50 27.33 56.49
C PRO A 602 -0.33 27.08 54.99
N TRP A 603 0.11 25.86 54.64
CA TRP A 603 0.24 25.46 53.24
C TRP A 603 -1.09 25.56 52.49
N PRO A 604 -1.07 25.99 51.21
CA PRO A 604 -2.27 26.05 50.40
C PRO A 604 -2.94 24.67 50.29
N ALA A 605 -4.24 24.65 50.01
CA ALA A 605 -4.90 23.40 49.65
C ALA A 605 -4.51 23.01 48.21
N PRO A 606 -4.27 21.72 47.92
CA PRO A 606 -4.00 21.31 46.55
C PRO A 606 -5.22 21.63 45.67
N PRO A 607 -5.01 22.08 44.42
CA PRO A 607 -6.12 22.48 43.55
C PRO A 607 -7.13 21.33 43.39
N SER A 608 -8.42 21.68 43.48
CA SER A 608 -9.54 20.76 43.27
C SER A 608 -9.52 20.18 41.85
N ARG A 609 -10.05 18.95 41.71
CA ARG A 609 -9.94 18.14 40.48
C ARG A 609 -10.40 18.87 39.22
#